data_AF-A0A316EDJ4-F1
#
_entry.id   AF-A0A316EDJ4-F1
#
_cell.length_a   1.000
_cell.length_b   1.000
_cell.length_c   1.000
_cell.angle_alpha   90.00
_cell.angle_beta   90.00
_cell.angle_gamma   90.00
#
_symmetry.space_group_name_H-M   'P 1'
#
loop_
_entity.id
_entity.type
_entity.pdbx_description
1 polymer ?
#
loop_
_entity_poly.entity_id
_entity_poly.type
_entity_poly.pdbx_seq_one_letter_code
_entity_poly.pdbx_strand_id
1 'polypeptide(L)'
;MQLRYHFRVYPTPGQQIELARAFGCARVVFNDGLRLRQQAREQDLPYVTDAELSRRIITQAKSTPERAWLGEVSAVVLQQALADLNTAYRNFFA
;
A
#
# COMPACT_ATOMS: atom_id res chain seq x y z
N MET A 1 -17.22 26.31 16.29
CA MET A 1 -18.17 25.32 15.75
C MET A 1 -17.50 24.58 14.61
N GLN A 2 -17.13 23.30 14.76
CA GLN A 2 -16.65 22.50 13.63
C GLN A 2 -17.87 21.87 12.94
N LEU A 3 -18.18 22.34 11.74
CA LEU A 3 -19.21 21.73 10.89
C LEU A 3 -18.60 20.51 10.19
N ARG A 4 -19.20 19.33 10.37
CA ARG A 4 -18.87 18.13 9.60
C ARG A 4 -19.89 17.96 8.48
N TYR A 5 -19.41 17.95 7.25
CA TYR A 5 -20.23 17.70 6.08
C TYR A 5 -20.05 16.27 5.62
N HIS A 6 -21.16 15.62 5.28
CA HIS A 6 -21.19 14.28 4.69
C HIS A 6 -21.60 14.41 3.22
N PHE A 7 -20.77 13.86 2.33
CA PHE A 7 -21.04 13.83 0.90
C PHE A 7 -21.03 12.40 0.39
N ARG A 8 -21.96 12.09 -0.51
CA ARG A 8 -21.95 10.83 -1.28
C ARG A 8 -21.40 11.12 -2.67
N VAL A 9 -20.36 10.39 -3.05
CA VAL A 9 -19.74 10.51 -4.37
C VAL A 9 -20.40 9.53 -5.33
N TYR A 10 -20.67 9.98 -6.56
CA TYR A 10 -21.18 9.16 -7.66
C TYR A 10 -20.19 9.22 -8.83
N PRO A 11 -19.18 8.33 -8.84
CA PRO A 11 -18.12 8.38 -9.84
C PRO A 11 -18.64 7.99 -11.23
N THR A 12 -18.16 8.68 -12.26
CA THR A 12 -18.37 8.28 -13.66
C THR A 12 -17.72 6.92 -13.94
N PRO A 13 -18.09 6.21 -15.02
CA PRO A 13 -17.45 4.92 -15.36
C PRO A 13 -15.92 4.99 -15.42
N GLY A 14 -15.35 6.06 -15.99
CA GLY A 14 -13.90 6.27 -16.01
C GLY A 14 -13.30 6.43 -14.60
N GLN A 15 -13.94 7.21 -13.73
CA GLN A 15 -13.48 7.37 -12.34
C GLN A 15 -13.54 6.06 -11.55
N GLN A 16 -14.56 5.22 -11.78
CA GLN A 16 -14.65 3.90 -11.15
C GLN A 16 -13.47 3.01 -11.52
N ILE A 17 -13.05 3.04 -12.78
CA ILE A 17 -11.88 2.28 -13.25
C ILE A 17 -10.59 2.78 -12.57
N GLU A 18 -10.37 4.09 -12.53
CA GLU A 18 -9.19 4.66 -11.88
C GLU A 18 -9.15 4.37 -10.36
N LEU A 19 -10.30 4.47 -9.69
CA LEU A 19 -10.43 4.09 -8.28
C LEU A 19 -10.14 2.60 -8.07
N ALA A 20 -10.67 1.72 -8.93
CA ALA A 20 -10.40 0.30 -8.86
C ALA A 20 -8.91 -0.02 -9.03
N ARG A 21 -8.22 0.64 -9.97
CA ARG A 21 -6.76 0.52 -10.12
C ARG A 21 -6.03 1.00 -8.86
N ALA A 22 -6.36 2.18 -8.35
CA ALA A 22 -5.74 2.75 -7.15
C ALA A 22 -5.90 1.83 -5.93
N PHE A 23 -7.12 1.37 -5.66
CA PHE A 23 -7.42 0.48 -4.54
C PHE A 23 -6.78 -0.91 -4.72
N GLY A 24 -6.76 -1.42 -5.96
CA GLY A 24 -6.08 -2.67 -6.30
C GLY A 24 -4.58 -2.60 -6.00
N CYS A 25 -3.92 -1.52 -6.44
CA CYS A 25 -2.50 -1.28 -6.16
C CYS A 25 -2.23 -1.12 -4.66
N ALA A 26 -3.03 -0.33 -3.95
CA ALA A 26 -2.92 -0.13 -2.50
C ALA A 26 -3.00 -1.46 -1.74
N ARG A 27 -4.01 -2.29 -2.06
CA ARG A 27 -4.20 -3.61 -1.45
C ARG A 27 -3.00 -4.51 -1.66
N VAL A 28 -2.44 -4.51 -2.85
CA VAL A 28 -1.27 -5.33 -3.18
C VAL A 28 -0.03 -4.88 -2.40
N VAL A 29 0.27 -3.58 -2.39
CA VAL A 29 1.43 -3.06 -1.65
C VAL A 29 1.31 -3.34 -0.15
N PHE A 30 0.12 -3.16 0.42
CA PHE A 30 -0.15 -3.48 1.82
C PHE A 30 0.11 -4.97 2.10
N ASN A 31 -0.47 -5.86 1.29
CA ASN A 31 -0.38 -7.31 1.51
C ASN A 31 1.03 -7.84 1.30
N ASP A 32 1.74 -7.37 0.27
CA ASP A 32 3.12 -7.78 0.01
C ASP A 32 4.06 -7.32 1.14
N GLY A 33 3.86 -6.11 1.66
CA GLY A 33 4.61 -5.62 2.82
C GLY A 33 4.32 -6.42 4.09
N LEU A 34 3.05 -6.75 4.34
CA LEU A 34 2.64 -7.57 5.48
C LEU A 34 3.26 -8.96 5.39
N ARG A 35 3.17 -9.59 4.22
CA ARG A 35 3.73 -10.92 3.97
C ARG A 35 5.23 -10.95 4.21
N LEU A 36 5.97 -9.94 3.73
CA LEU A 36 7.42 -9.90 3.90
C LEU A 36 7.82 -9.79 5.37
N ARG A 37 7.09 -9.02 6.18
CA ARG A 37 7.33 -8.93 7.63
C ARG A 37 6.97 -10.22 8.36
N GLN A 38 5.86 -10.85 8.00
CA GLN A 38 5.46 -12.14 8.56
C GLN A 38 6.52 -13.20 8.28
N GLN A 39 6.99 -13.31 7.04
CA GLN A 39 8.05 -14.23 6.65
C GLN A 39 9.35 -13.98 7.41
N ALA A 40 9.78 -12.72 7.52
CA ALA A 40 10.98 -12.39 8.29
C ALA A 40 10.85 -12.83 9.75
N ARG A 41 9.68 -12.62 10.36
CA ARG A 41 9.41 -13.06 11.73
C ARG A 41 9.35 -14.58 11.87
N GLU A 42 8.67 -15.28 10.96
CA GLU A 42 8.55 -16.74 10.94
C GLU A 42 9.90 -17.45 10.79
N GLN A 43 10.89 -16.75 10.22
CA GLN A 43 12.23 -17.26 9.94
C GLN A 43 13.29 -16.71 10.92
N ASP A 44 12.88 -16.01 11.99
CA ASP A 44 13.78 -15.34 12.93
C ASP A 44 14.82 -14.41 12.26
N LEU A 45 14.44 -13.81 11.13
CA LEU A 45 15.26 -12.84 10.40
C LEU A 45 15.15 -11.43 11.00
N PRO A 46 16.12 -10.54 10.72
CA PRO A 46 16.05 -9.15 11.13
C PRO A 46 14.78 -8.45 10.65
N TYR A 47 14.29 -7.52 11.47
CA TYR A 47 13.12 -6.72 11.15
C TYR A 47 13.29 -5.94 9.84
N VAL A 48 12.31 -6.07 8.94
CA VAL A 48 12.31 -5.33 7.68
C VAL A 48 11.82 -3.89 7.91
N THR A 49 12.74 -2.95 7.74
CA THR A 49 12.50 -1.52 7.95
C THR A 49 11.48 -0.95 6.96
N ASP A 50 10.82 0.15 7.36
CA ASP A 50 9.86 0.86 6.51
C ASP A 50 10.50 1.30 5.17
N ALA A 51 11.76 1.74 5.22
CA ALA A 51 12.53 2.12 4.04
C ALA A 51 12.79 0.93 3.11
N GLU A 52 13.13 -0.23 3.68
CA GLU A 52 13.39 -1.43 2.90
C GLU A 52 12.13 -1.97 2.23
N LEU A 53 10.98 -1.90 2.93
CA LEU A 53 9.68 -2.21 2.33
C LEU A 53 9.37 -1.30 1.15
N SER A 54 9.55 0.01 1.31
CA SER A 54 9.30 0.99 0.23
C SER A 54 10.19 0.70 -0.98
N ARG A 55 11.48 0.43 -0.73
CA ARG A 55 12.44 0.09 -1.79
C ARG A 55 12.05 -1.18 -2.54
N ARG A 56 11.74 -2.27 -1.85
CA ARG A 56 11.44 -3.57 -2.47
C ARG A 56 10.06 -3.60 -3.13
N ILE A 57 9.02 -3.19 -2.40
CA ILE A 57 7.61 -3.40 -2.78
C ILE A 57 7.08 -2.29 -3.69
N ILE A 58 7.72 -1.13 -3.73
CA ILE A 58 7.32 -0.02 -4.61
C ILE A 58 8.38 0.24 -5.66
N THR A 59 9.59 0.65 -5.26
CA THR A 59 10.59 1.14 -6.22
C THR A 59 11.09 0.04 -7.14
N GLN A 60 11.52 -1.10 -6.59
CA GLN A 60 12.02 -2.23 -7.38
C GLN A 60 10.89 -2.99 -8.06
N ALA A 61 9.77 -3.21 -7.37
CA ALA A 61 8.62 -3.91 -7.93
C ALA A 61 8.14 -3.25 -9.23
N LYS A 62 7.99 -1.92 -9.28
CA LYS A 62 7.56 -1.22 -10.51
C LYS A 62 8.48 -1.43 -11.71
N SER A 63 9.73 -1.82 -11.49
CA SER A 63 10.69 -2.09 -12.55
C SER A 63 10.61 -3.53 -13.07
N THR A 64 9.78 -4.40 -12.49
CA THR A 64 9.57 -5.77 -12.99
C THR A 64 8.32 -5.85 -13.88
N PRO A 65 8.31 -6.68 -14.94
CA PRO A 65 7.15 -6.83 -15.82
C PRO A 65 5.87 -7.23 -15.07
N GLU A 66 5.99 -8.08 -14.03
CA GLU A 66 4.87 -8.61 -13.26
C GLU A 66 4.19 -7.55 -12.40
N ARG A 67 4.90 -6.45 -12.10
CA ARG A 67 4.50 -5.42 -11.15
C ARG A 67 4.57 -4.00 -11.73
N ALA A 68 4.86 -3.86 -13.03
CA ALA A 68 4.92 -2.58 -13.74
C ALA A 68 3.61 -1.78 -13.63
N TRP A 69 2.47 -2.47 -13.54
CA TRP A 69 1.14 -1.87 -13.38
C TRP A 69 0.97 -1.08 -12.07
N LEU A 70 1.82 -1.30 -11.05
CA LEU A 70 1.87 -0.43 -9.87
C LEU A 70 2.27 1.02 -10.24
N GLY A 71 2.93 1.21 -11.38
CA GLY A 71 3.27 2.52 -11.93
C GLY A 71 2.12 3.25 -12.63
N GLU A 72 0.97 2.59 -12.83
CA GLU A 72 -0.19 3.20 -13.51
C GLU A 72 -0.99 4.14 -12.60
N VAL A 73 -0.71 4.15 -11.29
CA VAL A 73 -1.36 5.00 -10.30
C VAL A 73 -0.36 5.93 -9.62
N SER A 74 -0.86 6.96 -8.95
CA SER A 74 -0.01 7.86 -8.17
C SER A 74 0.81 7.10 -7.13
N ALA A 75 2.12 7.37 -7.09
CA ALA A 75 3.03 6.78 -6.10
C ALA A 75 2.60 7.06 -4.65
N VAL A 76 1.86 8.16 -4.41
CA VAL A 76 1.32 8.52 -3.10
C VAL A 76 0.36 7.45 -2.57
N VAL A 77 -0.43 6.82 -3.45
CA VAL A 77 -1.34 5.73 -3.05
C VAL A 77 -0.56 4.54 -2.50
N LEU A 78 0.54 4.19 -3.16
CA LEU A 78 1.39 3.06 -2.74
C LEU A 78 2.12 3.37 -1.43
N GLN A 79 2.68 4.58 -1.32
CA GLN A 79 3.38 5.04 -0.12
C GLN A 79 2.45 5.10 1.08
N GLN A 80 1.23 5.61 0.90
CA GLN A 80 0.24 5.68 1.98
C GLN A 80 -0.21 4.29 2.43
N ALA A 81 -0.48 3.36 1.49
CA ALA A 81 -0.83 1.99 1.84
C ALA A 81 0.26 1.31 2.71
N LEU A 82 1.54 1.59 2.41
CA LEU A 82 2.65 1.08 3.20
C LEU A 82 2.77 1.78 4.56
N ALA A 83 2.49 3.08 4.65
CA ALA A 83 2.44 3.82 5.92
C ALA A 83 1.32 3.31 6.84
N ASP A 84 0.15 3.02 6.28
CA ASP A 84 -0.98 2.43 6.99
C ASP A 84 -0.61 1.03 7.52
N LEU A 85 0.05 0.20 6.69
CA LEU A 85 0.61 -1.08 7.12
C LEU A 85 1.60 -0.89 8.28
N ASN A 86 2.55 0.04 8.17
CA ASN A 86 3.58 0.25 9.19
C ASN A 86 2.95 0.63 10.53
N THR A 87 1.92 1.48 10.50
CA THR A 87 1.15 1.85 11.69
C THR A 87 0.41 0.65 12.27
N ALA A 88 -0.33 -0.09 11.45
CA ALA A 88 -1.07 -1.27 11.89
C ALA A 88 -0.16 -2.36 12.48
N TYR A 89 0.98 -2.63 11.83
CA TYR A 89 1.94 -3.64 12.28
C TYR A 89 2.61 -3.26 13.60
N ARG A 90 3.02 -1.99 13.76
CA ARG A 90 3.55 -1.50 15.06
C ARG A 90 2.51 -1.64 16.16
N ASN A 91 1.28 -1.22 15.91
CA ASN A 91 0.20 -1.31 16.91
C ASN A 91 -0.15 -2.74 17.29
N PHE A 92 0.01 -3.71 16.39
CA PHE A 92 -0.25 -5.12 16.69
C PHE A 92 0.75 -5.72 17.68
N PHE A 93 1.99 -5.21 17.74
CA PHE A 93 3.05 -5.69 18.63
C PHE A 93 3.37 -4.73 19.78
N ALA A 94 2.61 -3.65 19.92
CA ALA A 94 2.74 -2.69 21.01
C ALA A 94 2.19 -3.25 22.32
#